data_AF-A0A3B9H9T2-F1
#
_entry.id   AF-A0A3B9H9T2-F1
#
_cell.length_a   1.000
_cell.length_b   1.000
_cell.length_c   1.000
_cell.angle_alpha   90.00
_cell.angle_beta   90.00
_cell.angle_gamma   90.00
#
_symmetry.space_group_name_H-M   'P 1'
#
loop_
_entity.id
_entity.type
_entity.pdbx_description
1 polymer ?
#
loop_
_entity_poly.entity_id
_entity_poly.type
_entity_poly.pdbx_seq_one_letter_code
_entity_poly.pdbx_strand_id
1 'polypeptide(L)'
;EGRLGNFCSDAVFEQSLLWQKKNGMLEKVKLDFALLNNGGLRVPLDSGRITIGNIYELMPFENEIVFVEISGKQMNELMDYIHKRTTLSGRKSGVPVSKNFELQLDTINQLNYCQINDQQFDANQSYTIATSDYLANGGDQMAFFTNPIAITYTGIKIRDAFIESIRELGRKGQVVDAKLDGRIGYVR
;
A
#
# COMPACT_ATOMS: atom_id res chain seq x y z
N GLU A 1 8.06 -8.75 4.02
CA GLU A 1 6.83 -8.23 4.65
C GLU A 1 7.14 -7.59 6.01
N GLY A 2 6.32 -6.64 6.49
CA GLY A 2 6.50 -6.02 7.81
C GLY A 2 5.17 -5.55 8.41
N ARG A 3 4.96 -5.80 9.71
CA ARG A 3 3.67 -5.57 10.40
C ARG A 3 3.15 -4.13 10.28
N LEU A 4 4.02 -3.15 10.55
CA LEU A 4 3.66 -1.72 10.47
C LEU A 4 3.30 -1.33 9.04
N GLY A 5 4.08 -1.80 8.06
CA GLY A 5 3.81 -1.59 6.64
C GLY A 5 2.44 -2.11 6.23
N ASN A 6 2.12 -3.37 6.58
CA ASN A 6 0.83 -3.99 6.32
C ASN A 6 -0.33 -3.16 6.88
N PHE A 7 -0.25 -2.79 8.16
CA PHE A 7 -1.28 -1.96 8.79
C PHE A 7 -1.47 -0.62 8.07
N CYS A 8 -0.38 0.08 7.78
CA CYS A 8 -0.44 1.37 7.10
C CYS A 8 -1.06 1.25 5.70
N SER A 9 -0.65 0.25 4.91
CA SER A 9 -1.24 0.05 3.59
C SER A 9 -2.71 -0.40 3.65
N ASP A 10 -3.08 -1.24 4.63
CA ASP A 10 -4.48 -1.63 4.83
C ASP A 10 -5.33 -0.43 5.24
N ALA A 11 -4.81 0.43 6.12
CA ALA A 11 -5.48 1.68 6.53
C ALA A 11 -5.69 2.62 5.33
N VAL A 12 -4.69 2.80 4.47
CA VAL A 12 -4.84 3.61 3.24
C VAL A 12 -5.91 3.01 2.34
N PHE A 13 -5.89 1.70 2.11
CA PHE A 13 -6.88 1.04 1.27
C PHE A 13 -8.30 1.20 1.82
N GLU A 14 -8.51 0.94 3.10
CA GLU A 14 -9.83 1.02 3.74
C GLU A 14 -10.37 2.47 3.76
N GLN A 15 -9.54 3.46 4.10
CA GLN A 15 -9.93 4.87 4.06
C GLN A 15 -10.20 5.36 2.62
N SER A 16 -9.49 4.80 1.63
CA SER A 16 -9.76 5.07 0.22
C SER A 16 -11.14 4.57 -0.22
N LEU A 17 -11.54 3.37 0.20
CA LEU A 17 -12.89 2.85 -0.09
C LEU A 17 -13.98 3.68 0.60
N LEU A 18 -13.75 4.11 1.84
CA LEU A 18 -14.68 5.00 2.54
C LEU A 18 -14.83 6.34 1.83
N TRP A 19 -13.73 6.92 1.35
CA TRP A 19 -13.76 8.13 0.54
C TRP A 19 -14.51 7.90 -0.77
N GLN A 20 -14.28 6.78 -1.46
CA GLN A 20 -14.97 6.46 -2.69
C GLN A 20 -16.49 6.37 -2.47
N LYS A 21 -16.89 5.71 -1.38
CA LYS A 21 -18.30 5.60 -0.98
C LYS A 21 -18.92 6.98 -0.73
N LYS A 22 -18.23 7.83 0.04
CA LYS A 22 -18.70 9.18 0.39
C LYS A 22 -18.86 10.09 -0.83
N ASN A 23 -18.02 9.91 -1.85
CA ASN A 23 -17.98 10.76 -3.04
C ASN A 23 -18.66 10.14 -4.28
N GLY A 24 -19.34 9.00 -4.14
CA GLY A 24 -20.01 8.34 -5.27
C GLY A 24 -19.05 7.87 -6.36
N MET A 25 -17.86 7.40 -5.95
CA MET A 25 -16.76 6.98 -6.84
C MET A 25 -16.57 5.46 -6.91
N LEU A 26 -17.26 4.66 -6.07
CA LEU A 26 -17.10 3.19 -6.02
C LEU A 26 -17.32 2.52 -7.38
N GLU A 27 -18.30 2.98 -8.15
CA GLU A 27 -18.62 2.43 -9.48
C GLU A 27 -17.78 3.05 -10.61
N LYS A 28 -17.08 4.14 -10.33
CA LYS A 28 -16.31 4.90 -11.32
C LYS A 28 -14.84 4.52 -11.34
N VAL A 29 -14.30 4.15 -10.18
CA VAL A 29 -12.89 3.78 -10.00
C VAL A 29 -12.86 2.48 -9.21
N LYS A 30 -12.51 1.38 -9.87
CA LYS A 30 -12.27 0.10 -9.20
C LYS A 30 -10.89 0.16 -8.54
N LEU A 31 -10.84 0.32 -7.21
CA LEU A 31 -9.58 0.31 -6.47
C LEU A 31 -9.15 -1.13 -6.18
N ASP A 32 -7.94 -1.51 -6.60
CA ASP A 32 -7.48 -2.88 -6.51
C ASP A 32 -6.68 -3.17 -5.24
N PHE A 33 -5.71 -2.33 -4.88
CA PHE A 33 -4.92 -2.44 -3.65
C PHE A 33 -4.26 -1.11 -3.29
N ALA A 34 -3.57 -1.04 -2.15
CA ALA A 34 -2.74 0.11 -1.77
C ALA A 34 -1.26 -0.26 -1.69
N LEU A 35 -0.38 0.67 -2.06
CA LEU A 35 1.07 0.53 -2.00
C LEU A 35 1.68 1.79 -1.39
N LEU A 36 2.57 1.60 -0.41
CA LEU A 36 3.37 2.65 0.19
C LEU A 36 4.86 2.31 0.08
N ASN A 37 5.72 3.26 0.44
CA ASN A 37 7.15 3.04 0.53
C ASN A 37 7.61 3.03 2.00
N ASN A 38 8.57 2.17 2.31
CA ASN A 38 9.19 2.15 3.66
C ASN A 38 9.80 3.50 4.05
N GLY A 39 10.31 4.28 3.08
CA GLY A 39 10.90 5.59 3.34
C GLY A 39 9.92 6.62 3.91
N GLY A 40 8.62 6.44 3.65
CA GLY A 40 7.52 7.24 4.19
C GLY A 40 7.22 6.96 5.66
N LEU A 41 7.58 5.77 6.17
CA LEU A 41 7.37 5.34 7.56
C LEU A 41 8.69 5.47 8.34
N ARG A 42 8.84 6.55 9.09
CA ARG A 42 10.13 7.03 9.62
C ARG A 42 10.59 6.37 10.89
N VAL A 43 9.65 6.07 11.78
CA VAL A 43 9.91 5.43 13.07
C VAL A 43 8.98 4.24 13.25
N PRO A 44 9.40 3.20 14.00
CA PRO A 44 8.46 2.18 14.44
C PRO A 44 7.37 2.80 15.32
N LEU A 45 6.25 2.10 15.46
CA LEU A 45 5.21 2.47 16.41
C LEU A 45 5.28 1.52 17.61
N ASP A 46 5.66 2.04 18.77
CA ASP A 46 5.81 1.25 19.98
C ASP A 46 4.46 0.78 20.53
N SER A 47 4.46 -0.35 21.23
CA SER A 47 3.27 -0.86 21.91
C SER A 47 2.80 0.11 23.01
N GLY A 48 1.49 0.26 23.14
CA GLY A 48 0.89 1.06 24.20
C GLY A 48 -0.09 2.09 23.65
N ARG A 49 -0.25 3.19 24.38
CA ARG A 49 -1.15 4.27 23.97
C ARG A 49 -0.57 5.00 22.77
N ILE A 50 -1.24 4.89 21.64
CA ILE A 50 -0.90 5.64 20.42
C ILE A 50 -1.49 7.05 20.53
N THR A 51 -0.64 8.07 20.38
CA THR A 51 -1.05 9.47 20.32
C THR A 51 -0.98 10.01 18.90
N ILE A 52 -1.63 11.14 18.64
CA ILE A 52 -1.50 11.84 17.35
C ILE A 52 -0.03 12.22 17.09
N GLY A 53 0.70 12.65 18.12
CA GLY A 53 2.13 12.97 18.01
C GLY A 53 2.95 11.79 17.47
N ASN A 54 2.67 10.57 17.91
CA ASN A 54 3.36 9.38 17.38
C ASN A 54 3.09 9.16 15.89
N ILE A 55 1.89 9.50 15.39
CA ILE A 55 1.58 9.38 13.97
C ILE A 55 2.27 10.47 13.14
N TYR A 56 2.44 11.68 13.70
CA TYR A 56 3.27 12.73 13.08
C TYR A 56 4.74 12.33 13.03
N GLU A 57 5.27 11.65 14.04
CA GLU A 57 6.64 11.11 14.02
C GLU A 57 6.77 9.97 13.01
N LEU A 58 5.78 9.07 12.95
CA LEU A 58 5.73 7.94 12.01
C LEU A 58 5.72 8.41 10.56
N MET A 59 4.85 9.35 10.20
CA MET A 59 4.67 9.84 8.83
C MET A 59 4.60 11.38 8.87
N PRO A 60 5.74 12.08 8.82
CA PRO A 60 5.81 13.53 8.96
C PRO A 60 5.53 14.29 7.66
N PHE A 61 5.27 13.59 6.56
CA PHE A 61 5.09 14.19 5.23
C PHE A 61 3.65 14.68 5.03
N GLU A 62 3.49 15.65 4.14
CA GLU A 62 2.18 16.18 3.71
C GLU A 62 1.62 15.46 2.48
N ASN A 63 2.12 14.25 2.22
CA ASN A 63 1.70 13.44 1.08
C ASN A 63 0.21 13.10 1.19
N GLU A 64 -0.47 13.15 0.05
CA GLU A 64 -1.87 12.79 -0.07
C GLU A 64 -2.08 11.46 -0.78
N ILE A 65 -3.22 10.83 -0.50
CA ILE A 65 -3.64 9.62 -1.19
C ILE A 65 -4.10 9.99 -2.59
N VAL A 66 -3.54 9.29 -3.58
CA VAL A 66 -3.95 9.35 -4.97
C VAL A 66 -4.24 7.94 -5.47
N PHE A 67 -5.21 7.83 -6.38
CA PHE A 67 -5.49 6.58 -7.09
C PHE A 67 -4.83 6.67 -8.45
N VAL A 68 -3.94 5.73 -8.75
CA VAL A 68 -3.17 5.70 -9.99
C VAL A 68 -3.56 4.44 -10.74
N GLU A 69 -4.18 4.61 -11.91
CA GLU A 69 -4.48 3.52 -12.82
C GLU A 69 -3.29 3.28 -13.74
N ILE A 70 -2.71 2.08 -13.68
CA ILE A 70 -1.56 1.68 -14.49
C ILE A 70 -1.91 0.53 -15.40
N SER A 71 -1.22 0.43 -16.54
CA SER A 71 -1.35 -0.69 -17.48
C SER A 71 -0.77 -1.98 -16.90
N GLY A 72 -1.17 -3.14 -17.43
CA GLY A 72 -0.56 -4.43 -17.07
C GLY A 72 0.96 -4.48 -17.32
N LYS A 73 1.49 -3.71 -18.28
CA LYS A 73 2.93 -3.55 -18.47
C LYS A 73 3.59 -2.86 -17.26
N GLN A 74 3.05 -1.73 -16.84
CA GLN A 74 3.53 -1.02 -15.64
C GLN A 74 3.34 -1.86 -14.37
N MET A 75 2.29 -2.67 -14.31
CA MET A 75 2.07 -3.61 -13.20
C MET A 75 3.16 -4.69 -13.15
N ASN A 76 3.63 -5.21 -14.30
CA ASN A 76 4.79 -6.09 -14.34
C ASN A 76 6.05 -5.40 -13.79
N GLU A 77 6.30 -4.14 -14.18
CA GLU A 77 7.43 -3.35 -13.66
C GLU A 77 7.34 -3.14 -12.14
N LEU A 78 6.13 -2.92 -11.62
CA LEU A 78 5.84 -2.85 -10.18
C LEU A 78 6.13 -4.18 -9.48
N MET A 79 5.69 -5.31 -10.03
CA MET A 79 5.97 -6.64 -9.46
C MET A 79 7.48 -6.94 -9.44
N ASP A 80 8.20 -6.60 -10.53
CA ASP A 80 9.65 -6.71 -10.60
C ASP A 80 10.35 -5.84 -9.54
N TYR A 81 9.83 -4.64 -9.29
CA TYR A 81 10.32 -3.78 -8.23
C TYR A 81 10.11 -4.41 -6.86
N ILE A 82 8.90 -4.90 -6.55
CA ILE A 82 8.61 -5.56 -5.26
C ILE A 82 9.48 -6.79 -5.08
N HIS A 83 9.63 -7.62 -6.11
CA HIS A 83 10.53 -8.78 -6.10
C HIS A 83 11.94 -8.33 -5.72
N LYS A 84 12.55 -7.41 -6.48
CA LYS A 84 13.92 -6.92 -6.20
C LYS A 84 14.06 -6.39 -4.79
N ARG A 85 13.07 -5.65 -4.27
CA ARG A 85 13.10 -5.14 -2.89
C ARG A 85 12.96 -6.24 -1.84
N THR A 86 12.20 -7.29 -2.13
CA THR A 86 11.95 -8.41 -1.22
C THR A 86 13.19 -9.28 -1.04
N THR A 87 14.03 -9.40 -2.07
CA THR A 87 15.30 -10.16 -2.01
C THR A 87 16.45 -9.37 -1.40
N LEU A 88 16.29 -8.05 -1.17
CA LEU A 88 17.26 -7.25 -0.43
C LEU A 88 17.22 -7.56 1.07
N SER A 89 18.35 -7.30 1.73
CA SER A 89 18.47 -7.32 3.19
C SER A 89 18.44 -5.90 3.78
N GLY A 90 18.03 -5.79 5.05
CA GLY A 90 18.07 -4.55 5.83
C GLY A 90 16.85 -3.64 5.69
N ARG A 91 16.96 -2.39 6.16
CA ARG A 91 15.83 -1.45 6.30
C ARG A 91 15.16 -1.05 4.98
N LYS A 92 15.81 -1.28 3.84
CA LYS A 92 15.24 -1.03 2.51
C LYS A 92 14.49 -2.24 1.95
N SER A 93 14.52 -3.39 2.64
CA SER A 93 13.87 -4.63 2.21
C SER A 93 12.34 -4.50 2.23
N GLY A 94 11.71 -5.12 1.24
CA GLY A 94 10.25 -5.18 1.09
C GLY A 94 9.61 -3.88 0.64
N VAL A 95 8.31 -3.97 0.38
CA VAL A 95 7.41 -2.88 0.00
C VAL A 95 6.10 -3.06 0.75
N PRO A 96 5.60 -2.06 1.50
CA PRO A 96 4.28 -2.12 2.12
C PRO A 96 3.16 -2.16 1.07
N VAL A 97 2.32 -3.20 1.12
CA VAL A 97 1.16 -3.40 0.24
C VAL A 97 -0.05 -3.87 1.06
N SER A 98 -1.26 -3.48 0.66
CA SER A 98 -2.48 -3.91 1.35
C SER A 98 -2.75 -5.41 1.12
N LYS A 99 -3.58 -6.00 1.97
CA LYS A 99 -3.93 -7.44 1.96
C LYS A 99 -4.54 -7.94 0.65
N ASN A 100 -5.00 -7.01 -0.19
CA ASN A 100 -5.59 -7.27 -1.49
C ASN A 100 -4.56 -7.70 -2.53
N PHE A 101 -3.27 -7.45 -2.29
CA PHE A 101 -2.17 -7.82 -3.17
C PHE A 101 -1.33 -8.92 -2.55
N GLU A 102 -1.15 -10.01 -3.28
CA GLU A 102 -0.27 -11.10 -2.89
C GLU A 102 0.79 -11.36 -3.97
N LEU A 103 2.04 -11.53 -3.54
CA LEU A 103 3.16 -11.91 -4.40
C LEU A 103 4.02 -12.97 -3.70
N GLN A 104 4.12 -14.15 -4.31
CA GLN A 104 4.99 -15.22 -3.83
C GLN A 104 6.17 -15.43 -4.75
N LEU A 105 7.34 -15.58 -4.15
CA LEU A 105 8.58 -15.97 -4.81
C LEU A 105 8.84 -17.47 -4.60
N ASP A 106 9.44 -18.16 -5.56
CA ASP A 106 9.91 -19.53 -5.37
C ASP A 106 11.21 -19.58 -4.54
N THR A 107 11.69 -20.80 -4.27
CA THR A 107 12.89 -21.04 -3.45
C THR A 107 14.20 -20.53 -4.06
N ILE A 108 14.21 -20.16 -5.35
CA ILE A 108 15.36 -19.59 -6.06
C ILE A 108 15.17 -18.09 -6.37
N ASN A 109 14.19 -17.43 -5.72
CA ASN A 109 13.84 -16.02 -5.90
C ASN A 109 13.29 -15.68 -7.29
N GLN A 110 12.53 -16.55 -7.93
CA GLN A 110 11.74 -16.18 -9.10
C GLN A 110 10.30 -15.88 -8.69
N LEU A 111 9.63 -15.00 -9.44
CA LEU A 111 8.22 -14.74 -9.24
C LEU A 111 7.42 -16.02 -9.55
N ASN A 112 6.72 -16.57 -8.56
CA ASN A 112 5.90 -17.77 -8.73
C ASN A 112 4.46 -17.41 -9.12
N TYR A 113 3.78 -16.61 -8.29
CA TYR A 113 2.48 -16.05 -8.65
C TYR A 113 2.25 -14.68 -8.02
N CYS A 114 1.32 -13.95 -8.63
CA CYS A 114 0.74 -12.75 -8.09
C CYS A 114 -0.79 -12.84 -8.14
N GLN A 115 -1.44 -12.43 -7.06
CA GLN A 115 -2.89 -12.30 -6.98
C GLN A 115 -3.30 -10.90 -6.53
N ILE A 116 -4.40 -10.43 -7.09
CA ILE A 116 -5.04 -9.17 -6.73
C ILE A 116 -6.51 -9.49 -6.46
N ASN A 117 -6.99 -9.23 -5.24
CA ASN A 117 -8.34 -9.59 -4.80
C ASN A 117 -8.70 -11.06 -5.08
N ASP A 118 -7.79 -11.97 -4.70
CA ASP A 118 -7.89 -13.42 -4.91
C ASP A 118 -7.96 -13.87 -6.39
N GLN A 119 -7.76 -12.95 -7.34
CA GLN A 119 -7.70 -13.23 -8.77
C GLN A 119 -6.25 -13.23 -9.25
N GLN A 120 -5.89 -14.18 -10.11
CA GLN A 120 -4.56 -14.20 -10.72
C GLN A 120 -4.31 -12.93 -11.52
N PHE A 121 -3.09 -12.41 -11.45
CA PHE A 121 -2.64 -11.31 -12.29
C PHE A 121 -2.84 -11.60 -13.79
N ASP A 122 -3.31 -10.60 -14.52
CA ASP A 122 -3.54 -10.61 -15.96
C ASP A 122 -2.89 -9.38 -16.60
N ALA A 123 -1.87 -9.63 -17.42
CA ALA A 123 -1.10 -8.58 -18.08
C ALA A 123 -1.90 -7.75 -19.10
N ASN A 124 -3.11 -8.19 -19.47
CA ASN A 124 -3.98 -7.47 -20.41
C ASN A 124 -4.95 -6.50 -19.71
N GLN A 125 -5.00 -6.49 -18.37
CA GLN A 125 -5.86 -5.61 -17.60
C GLN A 125 -5.09 -4.38 -17.08
N SER A 126 -5.83 -3.31 -16.75
CA SER A 126 -5.32 -2.21 -15.94
C SER A 126 -5.60 -2.45 -14.46
N TYR A 127 -4.83 -1.79 -13.61
CA TYR A 127 -4.94 -1.89 -12.15
C TYR A 127 -4.90 -0.50 -11.54
N THR A 128 -5.77 -0.24 -10.57
CA THR A 128 -5.78 1.03 -9.84
C THR A 128 -5.23 0.85 -8.42
N ILE A 129 -4.17 1.59 -8.12
CA ILE A 129 -3.44 1.51 -6.86
C ILE A 129 -3.65 2.79 -6.06
N ALA A 130 -4.04 2.66 -4.79
CA ALA A 130 -3.97 3.78 -3.84
C ALA A 130 -2.53 3.94 -3.35
N THR A 131 -1.94 5.10 -3.60
CA THR A 131 -0.57 5.40 -3.18
C THR A 131 -0.43 6.87 -2.79
N SER A 132 0.78 7.34 -2.54
CA SER A 132 1.05 8.77 -2.30
C SER A 132 1.30 9.54 -3.60
N ASP A 133 0.92 10.80 -3.63
CA ASP A 133 1.32 11.77 -4.66
C ASP A 133 2.84 11.80 -4.92
N TYR A 134 3.67 11.67 -3.87
CA TYR A 134 5.12 11.53 -4.01
C TYR A 134 5.53 10.33 -4.89
N LEU A 135 4.95 9.16 -4.64
CA LEU A 135 5.23 7.94 -5.40
C LEU A 135 4.61 7.98 -6.79
N ALA A 136 3.42 8.58 -6.93
CA ALA A 136 2.78 8.76 -8.23
C ALA A 136 3.62 9.61 -9.20
N ASN A 137 4.44 10.52 -8.66
CA ASN A 137 5.40 11.32 -9.42
C ASN A 137 6.77 10.62 -9.62
N GLY A 138 6.88 9.31 -9.36
CA GLY A 138 8.11 8.52 -9.57
C GLY A 138 9.09 8.51 -8.39
N GLY A 139 8.67 8.98 -7.20
CA GLY A 139 9.45 8.90 -5.97
C GLY A 139 9.92 7.46 -5.66
N ASP A 140 11.01 7.33 -4.89
CA ASP A 140 11.60 6.04 -4.51
C ASP A 140 11.90 5.06 -5.68
N GLN A 141 12.16 5.62 -6.87
CA GLN A 141 12.41 4.87 -8.12
C GLN A 141 11.18 4.09 -8.62
N MET A 142 9.97 4.50 -8.22
CA MET A 142 8.71 3.91 -8.67
C MET A 142 8.22 4.56 -9.98
N ALA A 143 9.09 4.61 -10.99
CA ALA A 143 8.79 5.25 -12.27
C ALA A 143 7.61 4.61 -13.02
N PHE A 144 7.25 3.36 -12.68
CA PHE A 144 6.07 2.66 -13.21
C PHE A 144 4.74 3.37 -12.90
N PHE A 145 4.71 4.29 -11.92
CA PHE A 145 3.53 5.15 -11.69
C PHE A 145 3.46 6.37 -12.61
N THR A 146 4.55 6.72 -13.29
CA THR A 146 4.56 7.88 -14.20
C THR A 146 3.83 7.55 -15.50
N ASN A 147 3.21 8.56 -16.10
CA ASN A 147 2.33 8.41 -17.28
C ASN A 147 1.22 7.36 -17.07
N PRO A 148 0.38 7.49 -16.02
CA PRO A 148 -0.69 6.54 -15.77
C PRO A 148 -1.81 6.67 -16.81
N ILE A 149 -2.66 5.64 -16.89
CA ILE A 149 -3.90 5.66 -17.68
C ILE A 149 -4.83 6.75 -17.13
N ALA A 150 -4.96 6.79 -15.80
CA ALA A 150 -5.75 7.78 -15.08
C ALA A 150 -5.16 8.05 -13.70
N ILE A 151 -5.43 9.24 -13.16
CA ILE A 151 -5.08 9.61 -11.79
C ILE A 151 -6.24 10.34 -11.13
N THR A 152 -6.56 9.99 -9.89
CA THR A 152 -7.55 10.67 -9.05
C THR A 152 -6.89 11.16 -7.77
N TYR A 153 -6.98 12.46 -7.51
CA TYR A 153 -6.52 13.08 -6.27
C TYR A 153 -7.66 13.08 -5.24
N THR A 154 -7.43 12.50 -4.07
CA THR A 154 -8.47 12.39 -3.04
C THR A 154 -8.51 13.60 -2.10
N GLY A 155 -7.40 14.35 -2.01
CA GLY A 155 -7.16 15.40 -1.03
C GLY A 155 -6.99 14.89 0.41
N ILE A 156 -7.03 13.58 0.66
CA ILE A 156 -6.80 13.00 1.99
C ILE A 156 -5.31 12.89 2.24
N LYS A 157 -4.81 13.48 3.34
CA LYS A 157 -3.45 13.21 3.79
C LYS A 157 -3.33 11.76 4.27
N ILE A 158 -2.29 11.05 3.85
CA ILE A 158 -2.05 9.66 4.29
C ILE A 158 -1.97 9.58 5.82
N ARG A 159 -1.40 10.61 6.46
CA ARG A 159 -1.33 10.71 7.92
C ARG A 159 -2.73 10.74 8.56
N ASP A 160 -3.66 11.47 7.97
CA ASP A 160 -5.03 11.55 8.47
C ASP A 160 -5.77 10.23 8.29
N ALA A 161 -5.51 9.49 7.20
CA ALA A 161 -6.01 8.14 7.03
C ALA A 161 -5.52 7.18 8.14
N PHE A 162 -4.23 7.26 8.53
CA PHE A 162 -3.72 6.48 9.68
C PHE A 162 -4.42 6.86 10.98
N ILE A 163 -4.55 8.17 11.26
CA ILE A 163 -5.22 8.67 12.47
C ILE A 163 -6.66 8.17 12.53
N GLU A 164 -7.41 8.26 11.44
CA GLU A 164 -8.81 7.87 11.41
C GLU A 164 -8.98 6.36 11.57
N SER A 165 -8.18 5.54 10.90
CA SER A 165 -8.22 4.08 11.09
C SER A 165 -7.91 3.67 12.53
N ILE A 166 -6.93 4.31 13.19
CA ILE A 166 -6.62 4.03 14.60
C ILE A 166 -7.75 4.49 15.52
N ARG A 167 -8.37 5.64 15.26
CA ARG A 167 -9.54 6.13 16.01
C ARG A 167 -10.75 5.21 15.83
N GLU A 168 -10.99 4.70 14.64
CA GLU A 168 -12.06 3.74 14.38
C GLU A 168 -11.88 2.45 15.19
N LEU A 169 -10.67 1.89 15.21
CA LEU A 169 -10.34 0.74 16.06
C LEU A 169 -10.60 1.06 17.54
N GLY A 170 -10.11 2.20 18.02
CA GLY A 170 -10.34 2.65 19.40
C GLY A 170 -11.83 2.80 19.74
N ARG A 171 -12.65 3.37 18.84
CA ARG A 171 -14.11 3.47 19.02
C ARG A 171 -14.80 2.10 19.10
N LYS A 172 -14.24 1.08 18.43
CA LYS A 172 -14.72 -0.31 18.48
C LYS A 172 -14.16 -1.09 19.68
N GLY A 173 -13.36 -0.47 20.55
CA GLY A 173 -12.66 -1.16 21.64
C GLY A 173 -11.59 -2.14 21.14
N GLN A 174 -11.12 -1.97 19.90
CA GLN A 174 -10.10 -2.79 19.26
C GLN A 174 -8.73 -2.13 19.38
N VAL A 175 -7.69 -2.96 19.39
CA VAL A 175 -6.29 -2.53 19.37
C VAL A 175 -5.72 -2.64 17.95
N VAL A 176 -4.67 -1.87 17.67
CA VAL A 176 -3.87 -2.08 16.47
C VAL A 176 -3.07 -3.37 16.64
N ASP A 177 -3.48 -4.44 15.98
CA ASP A 177 -2.81 -5.75 15.97
C ASP A 177 -2.48 -6.17 14.53
N ALA A 178 -1.38 -5.64 14.01
CA ALA A 178 -0.94 -5.91 12.65
C ALA A 178 -0.17 -7.24 12.58
N LYS A 179 -0.61 -8.14 11.70
CA LYS A 179 -0.02 -9.48 11.53
C LYS A 179 0.75 -9.58 10.22
N LEU A 180 1.73 -10.48 10.22
CA LEU A 180 2.27 -11.00 8.96
C LEU A 180 1.28 -12.05 8.48
N ASP A 181 0.75 -11.87 7.28
CA ASP A 181 -0.21 -12.78 6.65
C ASP A 181 0.38 -13.47 5.42
N GLY A 182 1.64 -13.19 5.09
CA GLY A 182 2.32 -13.82 3.98
C GLY A 182 2.02 -13.17 2.63
N ARG A 183 1.37 -12.00 2.60
CA ARG A 183 1.04 -11.28 1.34
C ARG A 183 2.24 -10.98 0.45
N ILE A 184 3.45 -10.91 1.02
CA ILE A 184 4.69 -10.93 0.25
C ILE A 184 5.64 -11.93 0.91
N GLY A 185 5.97 -13.00 0.21
CA GLY A 185 6.76 -14.07 0.79
C GLY A 185 7.35 -15.03 -0.21
N TYR A 186 7.77 -16.18 0.33
CA TYR A 186 8.20 -17.33 -0.43
C TYR A 186 7.11 -18.39 -0.35
N VAL A 187 6.89 -19.10 -1.46
CA VAL A 187 6.07 -20.31 -1.47
C VAL A 187 6.63 -21.28 -0.44
N ARG A 188 5.76 -21.82 0.41
CA ARG A 188 6.12 -22.83 1.41
C ARG A 188 6.15 -24.23 0.81
#